data_AF-A0A397A2P9-F1
#
_entry.id   AF-A0A397A2P9-F1
#
_cell.length_a   1.000
_cell.length_b   1.000
_cell.length_c   1.000
_cell.angle_alpha   90.00
_cell.angle_beta   90.00
_cell.angle_gamma   90.00
#
_symmetry.space_group_name_H-M   'P 1'
#
loop_
_entity.id
_entity.type
_entity.pdbx_description
1 polymer ?
#
loop_
_entity_poly.entity_id
_entity_poly.type
_entity_poly.pdbx_seq_one_letter_code
_entity_poly.pdbx_strand_id
1 'polypeptide(L)'
;MQGLEGARYPNTWDCAMTILKRDGVAGFYAGVVPRLGRVIPGQGIIFMSYDTISMHVAKYLDDGTNKVTVNLSGVQSKEIRPLSCEQGLLNRADGSARFSHGSTSVVASVNGPAAAKNRRQEKVDAATLEVVFKSDKGAPTARDKEYEVILRQTFETVVYLENFPRAVISLTVQVVEDDGSLLAVAINAVNLALLDAGIPMRSLVGAITCSILDDGQLCLDPSLTEGDNDGILTSLTTGLLNESQYFASSEICRSVLSFVRIAQESKFQKAAA
;
A
#
# COMPACT_ATOMS: atom_id res chain seq x y z
N MET A 1 10.52 -53.94 10.90
CA MET A 1 10.07 -55.34 10.75
C MET A 1 11.28 -56.25 10.81
N GLN A 2 11.64 -56.75 11.99
CA GLN A 2 12.54 -57.89 12.13
C GLN A 2 11.63 -59.12 12.31
N GLY A 3 11.40 -59.85 11.21
CA GLY A 3 10.68 -61.12 11.26
C GLY A 3 11.63 -62.23 11.70
N LEU A 4 11.18 -63.08 12.62
CA LEU A 4 11.88 -64.23 13.21
C LEU A 4 12.21 -65.38 12.23
N GLU A 5 12.15 -65.16 10.90
CA GLU A 5 12.50 -66.14 9.86
C GLU A 5 13.52 -65.56 8.84
N GLY A 6 14.59 -64.93 9.32
CA GLY A 6 15.63 -64.31 8.47
C GLY A 6 16.53 -65.28 7.69
N ALA A 7 16.31 -66.60 7.78
CA ALA A 7 17.22 -67.62 7.25
C ALA A 7 16.61 -68.52 6.16
N ARG A 8 15.48 -68.13 5.55
CA ARG A 8 14.75 -69.02 4.62
C ARG A 8 15.20 -68.94 3.16
N TYR A 9 16.01 -67.95 2.77
CA TYR A 9 16.52 -67.81 1.41
C TYR A 9 17.97 -67.29 1.40
N PRO A 10 18.89 -67.91 0.64
CA PRO A 10 20.31 -67.57 0.66
C PRO A 10 20.62 -66.24 -0.05
N ASN A 11 19.79 -65.83 -1.02
CA ASN A 11 20.01 -64.62 -1.82
C ASN A 11 18.72 -63.80 -1.98
N THR A 12 18.83 -62.47 -1.97
CA THR A 12 17.70 -61.54 -2.15
C THR A 12 16.99 -61.71 -3.50
N TRP A 13 17.75 -62.06 -4.54
CA TRP A 13 17.23 -62.34 -5.88
C TRP A 13 16.36 -63.60 -5.92
N ASP A 14 16.76 -64.63 -5.18
CA ASP A 14 16.05 -65.91 -5.12
C ASP A 14 14.73 -65.77 -4.34
N CYS A 15 14.76 -64.96 -3.27
CA CYS A 15 13.56 -64.57 -2.53
C CYS A 15 12.59 -63.76 -3.42
N ALA A 16 13.09 -62.78 -4.17
CA ALA A 16 12.26 -61.96 -5.07
C ALA A 16 11.62 -62.79 -6.21
N MET A 17 12.38 -63.69 -6.83
CA MET A 17 11.88 -64.58 -7.89
C MET A 17 10.87 -65.61 -7.35
N THR A 18 11.08 -66.09 -6.12
CA THR A 18 10.17 -67.04 -5.45
C THR A 18 8.84 -66.37 -5.08
N ILE A 19 8.87 -65.13 -4.59
CA ILE A 19 7.65 -64.34 -4.32
C ILE A 19 6.90 -64.05 -5.62
N LEU A 20 7.60 -63.69 -6.69
CA LEU A 20 6.98 -63.42 -8.00
C LEU A 20 6.29 -64.66 -8.59
N LYS A 21 6.88 -65.85 -8.44
CA LYS A 21 6.28 -67.11 -8.93
C LYS A 21 5.12 -67.60 -8.06
N ARG A 22 5.10 -67.27 -6.76
CA ARG A 22 4.13 -67.81 -5.80
C ARG A 22 2.92 -66.90 -5.59
N ASP A 23 3.15 -65.61 -5.42
CA ASP A 23 2.10 -64.60 -5.11
C ASP A 23 1.88 -63.59 -6.25
N GLY A 24 2.67 -63.69 -7.33
CA GLY A 24 2.61 -62.76 -8.46
C GLY A 24 3.12 -61.36 -8.12
N VAL A 25 2.92 -60.42 -9.05
CA VAL A 25 3.32 -59.01 -8.88
C VAL A 25 2.53 -58.33 -7.75
N ALA A 26 1.31 -58.78 -7.48
CA ALA A 26 0.43 -58.21 -6.45
C ALA A 26 0.96 -58.43 -5.02
N GLY A 27 1.71 -59.51 -4.76
CA GLY A 27 2.32 -59.78 -3.45
C GLY A 27 3.31 -58.70 -3.00
N PHE A 28 4.01 -58.06 -3.94
CA PHE A 28 4.94 -56.96 -3.64
C PHE A 28 4.23 -55.66 -3.23
N TYR A 29 2.99 -55.44 -3.67
CA TYR A 29 2.22 -54.22 -3.40
C TYR A 29 1.18 -54.37 -2.28
N ALA A 30 0.93 -55.60 -1.82
CA ALA A 30 -0.06 -55.91 -0.79
C ALA A 30 0.13 -55.13 0.52
N GLY A 31 1.37 -54.75 0.88
CA GLY A 31 1.67 -53.91 2.05
C GLY A 31 1.69 -52.40 1.78
N VAL A 32 1.84 -51.98 0.52
CA VAL A 32 1.91 -50.56 0.12
C VAL A 32 0.51 -49.96 0.04
N VAL A 33 -0.46 -50.72 -0.48
CA VAL A 33 -1.86 -50.30 -0.59
C VAL A 33 -2.49 -49.90 0.75
N PRO A 34 -2.44 -50.72 1.83
CA PRO A 34 -2.98 -50.33 3.13
C PRO A 34 -2.20 -49.18 3.79
N ARG A 35 -0.91 -49.01 3.46
CA ARG A 35 -0.09 -47.89 3.94
C ARG A 35 -0.48 -46.57 3.28
N LEU A 36 -0.64 -46.57 1.96
CA LEU A 36 -1.09 -45.39 1.21
C LEU A 36 -2.54 -45.03 1.53
N GLY A 37 -3.43 -46.03 1.64
CA GLY A 37 -4.83 -45.83 2.01
C GLY A 37 -5.02 -45.16 3.37
N ARG A 38 -4.07 -45.31 4.30
CA ARG A 38 -4.08 -44.62 5.60
C ARG A 38 -3.42 -43.24 5.57
N VAL A 39 -2.35 -43.05 4.79
CA VAL A 39 -1.55 -41.81 4.82
C VAL A 39 -2.15 -40.71 3.93
N ILE A 40 -2.71 -41.08 2.78
CA ILE A 40 -3.26 -40.13 1.80
C ILE A 40 -4.41 -39.29 2.39
N PRO A 41 -5.39 -39.86 3.14
CA PRO A 41 -6.47 -39.07 3.71
C PRO A 41 -5.97 -38.02 4.71
N GLY A 42 -5.00 -38.39 5.56
CA GLY A 42 -4.42 -37.47 6.55
C GLY A 42 -3.70 -36.29 5.90
N GLN A 43 -2.87 -36.57 4.88
CA GLN A 43 -2.15 -35.51 4.16
C GLN A 43 -3.07 -34.64 3.31
N GLY A 44 -4.12 -35.22 2.73
CA GLY A 44 -5.14 -34.47 1.99
C GLY A 44 -5.91 -33.49 2.88
N ILE A 45 -6.29 -33.90 4.09
CA ILE A 45 -7.00 -33.03 5.05
C ILE A 45 -6.11 -31.87 5.49
N ILE A 46 -4.83 -32.10 5.75
CA ILE A 46 -3.90 -31.03 6.15
C ILE A 46 -3.78 -30.00 5.03
N PHE A 47 -3.55 -30.44 3.79
CA PHE A 47 -3.44 -29.54 2.64
C PHE A 47 -4.74 -28.74 2.42
N MET A 48 -5.90 -29.40 2.44
CA MET A 48 -7.19 -28.73 2.29
C MET A 48 -7.49 -27.75 3.43
N SER A 49 -7.16 -28.11 4.67
CA SER A 49 -7.36 -27.23 5.83
C SER A 49 -6.49 -25.98 5.73
N TYR A 50 -5.23 -26.14 5.33
CA TYR A 50 -4.31 -25.01 5.15
C TYR A 50 -4.81 -24.08 4.03
N ASP A 51 -5.20 -24.65 2.88
CA ASP A 51 -5.68 -23.88 1.74
C ASP A 51 -6.99 -23.14 2.05
N THR A 52 -7.92 -23.80 2.77
CA THR A 52 -9.19 -23.19 3.20
C THR A 52 -8.98 -22.06 4.21
N ILE A 53 -8.06 -22.25 5.18
CA ILE A 53 -7.72 -21.24 6.18
C ILE A 53 -7.00 -20.07 5.51
N SER A 54 -6.04 -20.33 4.64
CA SER A 54 -5.32 -19.29 3.89
C SER A 54 -6.29 -18.47 3.03
N MET A 55 -7.25 -19.12 2.36
CA MET A 55 -8.28 -18.44 1.57
C MET A 55 -9.27 -17.65 2.43
N HIS A 56 -9.66 -18.16 3.61
CA HIS A 56 -10.52 -17.42 4.53
C HIS A 56 -9.79 -16.22 5.12
N VAL A 57 -8.56 -16.40 5.58
CA VAL A 57 -7.73 -15.31 6.10
C VAL A 57 -7.44 -14.28 5.01
N ALA A 58 -7.20 -14.68 3.76
CA ALA A 58 -7.06 -13.76 2.64
C ALA A 58 -8.35 -12.96 2.37
N LYS A 59 -9.52 -13.61 2.41
CA LYS A 59 -10.81 -12.89 2.32
C LYS A 59 -11.03 -11.91 3.49
N TYR A 60 -10.68 -12.32 4.71
CA TYR A 60 -10.79 -11.46 5.89
C TYR A 60 -9.77 -10.31 5.88
N LEU A 61 -8.59 -10.50 5.29
CA LEU A 61 -7.59 -9.44 5.13
C LEU A 61 -7.97 -8.48 4.01
N ASP A 62 -8.55 -8.96 2.90
CA ASP A 62 -9.08 -8.08 1.82
C ASP A 62 -10.27 -7.24 2.32
N ASP A 63 -11.13 -7.81 3.16
CA ASP A 63 -12.20 -7.05 3.84
C ASP A 63 -11.63 -6.04 4.87
N GLY A 64 -10.42 -6.28 5.39
CA GLY A 64 -9.76 -5.42 6.38
C GLY A 64 -9.02 -4.19 5.82
N THR A 65 -8.76 -4.15 4.51
CA THR A 65 -8.09 -3.00 3.87
C THR A 65 -9.00 -2.12 3.02
N ASN A 66 -10.27 -2.51 2.79
CA ASN A 66 -11.20 -1.70 1.98
C ASN A 66 -12.64 -1.59 2.51
N LYS A 67 -12.92 -1.89 3.79
CA LYS A 67 -14.24 -1.64 4.38
C LYS A 67 -14.15 -0.99 5.76
N VAL A 68 -13.96 0.32 5.78
CA VAL A 68 -14.26 1.16 6.95
C VAL A 68 -15.68 1.72 6.76
N THR A 69 -16.69 0.95 7.15
CA THR A 69 -18.07 1.43 7.24
C THR A 69 -18.30 1.97 8.64
N VAL A 70 -18.13 3.29 8.85
CA VAL A 70 -18.45 3.92 10.13
C VAL A 70 -19.94 4.21 10.17
N ASN A 71 -20.73 3.24 10.64
CA ASN A 71 -22.16 3.46 10.90
C ASN A 71 -22.32 4.28 12.19
N LEU A 72 -22.40 5.60 12.06
CA LEU A 72 -22.90 6.50 13.11
C LEU A 72 -24.23 7.10 12.64
N SER A 73 -25.31 6.52 13.15
CA SER A 73 -26.69 7.04 13.20
C SER A 73 -27.15 7.86 11.97
N GLY A 74 -27.62 7.15 10.94
CA GLY A 74 -28.58 7.72 9.98
C GLY A 74 -28.02 8.46 8.76
N VAL A 75 -26.71 8.52 8.57
CA VAL A 75 -26.09 9.02 7.32
C VAL A 75 -25.32 7.85 6.70
N GLN A 76 -25.72 7.41 5.51
CA GLN A 76 -24.90 6.49 4.72
C GLN A 76 -23.68 7.28 4.24
N SER A 77 -22.58 7.24 4.99
CA SER A 77 -21.32 7.81 4.54
C SER A 77 -20.83 6.98 3.36
N LYS A 78 -20.75 7.61 2.18
CA LYS A 78 -20.24 7.03 0.95
C LYS A 78 -18.83 6.46 1.17
N GLU A 79 -18.62 5.22 0.71
CA GLU A 79 -17.36 4.49 0.86
C GLU A 79 -16.19 5.19 0.14
N ILE A 80 -14.99 5.10 0.72
CA ILE A 80 -13.77 5.63 0.12
C ILE A 80 -13.47 4.84 -1.17
N ARG A 81 -13.10 5.54 -2.25
CA ARG A 81 -12.64 4.89 -3.49
C ARG A 81 -11.40 4.01 -3.20
N PRO A 82 -11.20 2.91 -3.95
CA PRO A 82 -10.11 1.97 -3.66
C PRO A 82 -8.74 2.67 -3.71
N LEU A 83 -7.95 2.42 -2.68
CA LEU A 83 -6.59 2.95 -2.54
C LEU A 83 -5.59 1.97 -3.14
N SER A 84 -4.69 2.47 -3.99
CA SER A 84 -3.56 1.72 -4.48
C SER A 84 -2.31 2.60 -4.46
N CYS A 85 -1.19 2.02 -4.05
CA CYS A 85 0.08 2.72 -3.97
C CYS A 85 1.21 1.82 -4.48
N GLU A 86 2.11 2.43 -5.24
CA GLU A 86 3.32 1.81 -5.75
C GLU A 86 4.51 2.72 -5.43
N GLN A 87 5.66 2.14 -5.12
CA GLN A 87 6.87 2.89 -4.75
C GLN A 87 8.05 2.42 -5.60
N GLY A 88 9.04 3.28 -5.83
CA GLY A 88 10.23 2.95 -6.60
C GLY A 88 9.95 2.73 -8.10
N LEU A 89 9.11 3.55 -8.71
CA LEU A 89 8.75 3.48 -10.14
C LEU A 89 9.83 4.08 -11.06
N LEU A 90 10.53 5.11 -10.58
CA LEU A 90 11.48 5.89 -11.36
C LEU A 90 12.91 5.55 -10.94
N ASN A 91 13.66 4.92 -11.84
CA ASN A 91 15.05 4.53 -11.60
C ASN A 91 16.05 5.71 -11.54
N ARG A 92 15.61 6.90 -11.96
CA ARG A 92 16.45 8.11 -12.02
C ARG A 92 16.29 9.03 -10.81
N ALA A 93 15.16 8.93 -10.11
CA ALA A 93 14.90 9.72 -8.92
C ALA A 93 15.41 8.94 -7.70
N ASP A 94 15.81 9.65 -6.65
CA ASP A 94 16.26 9.02 -5.40
C ASP A 94 15.09 8.38 -4.66
N GLY A 95 13.89 8.94 -4.80
CA GLY A 95 12.65 8.32 -4.35
C GLY A 95 11.50 8.61 -5.31
N SER A 96 10.60 7.65 -5.46
CA SER A 96 9.40 7.84 -6.27
C SER A 96 8.23 7.04 -5.74
N ALA A 97 7.03 7.58 -5.92
CA ALA A 97 5.81 6.89 -5.57
C ALA A 97 4.68 7.27 -6.52
N ARG A 98 3.79 6.31 -6.77
CA ARG A 98 2.49 6.54 -7.38
C ARG A 98 1.44 6.26 -6.32
N PHE A 99 0.54 7.21 -6.16
CA PHE A 99 -0.65 7.03 -5.33
C PHE A 99 -1.86 7.17 -6.25
N SER A 100 -2.74 6.19 -6.17
CA SER A 100 -4.00 6.16 -6.90
C SER A 100 -5.14 6.02 -5.92
N HIS A 101 -6.11 6.91 -6.07
CA HIS A 101 -7.35 6.92 -5.33
C HIS A 101 -8.48 6.78 -6.34
N GLY A 102 -9.00 5.56 -6.47
CA GLY A 102 -9.90 5.21 -7.57
C GLY A 102 -9.25 5.48 -8.93
N SER A 103 -9.87 6.39 -9.68
CA SER A 103 -9.47 6.91 -10.99
C SER A 103 -8.41 8.02 -10.92
N THR A 104 -8.31 8.74 -9.79
CA THR A 104 -7.32 9.82 -9.67
C THR A 104 -5.96 9.20 -9.38
N SER A 105 -4.95 9.49 -10.21
CA SER A 105 -3.60 8.98 -9.99
C SER A 105 -2.53 10.06 -10.17
N VAL A 106 -1.62 10.09 -9.20
CA VAL A 106 -0.53 11.07 -9.12
C VAL A 106 0.78 10.33 -8.90
N VAL A 107 1.83 10.78 -9.60
CA VAL A 107 3.20 10.29 -9.45
C VAL A 107 4.03 11.40 -8.82
N ALA A 108 4.68 11.10 -7.72
CA ALA A 108 5.64 11.97 -7.07
C ALA A 108 7.05 11.42 -7.26
N SER A 109 7.98 12.34 -7.48
CA SER A 109 9.42 12.07 -7.53
C SER A 109 10.14 13.03 -6.59
N VAL A 110 11.11 12.48 -5.88
CA VAL A 110 11.97 13.22 -4.97
C VAL A 110 13.38 13.00 -5.47
N ASN A 111 14.05 14.10 -5.77
CA ASN A 111 15.50 14.08 -5.81
C ASN A 111 15.98 14.56 -4.46
N GLY A 112 16.84 13.75 -3.85
CA GLY A 112 17.39 13.95 -2.54
C GLY A 112 18.23 15.22 -2.46
N PRO A 113 18.90 15.44 -1.33
CA PRO A 113 19.60 16.69 -1.05
C PRO A 113 20.73 16.92 -2.08
N ALA A 114 20.41 17.69 -3.11
CA ALA A 114 21.35 18.13 -4.13
C ALA A 114 21.97 19.46 -3.68
N ALA A 115 23.22 19.71 -4.10
CA ALA A 115 23.84 21.01 -3.85
C ALA A 115 23.03 22.12 -4.52
N ALA A 116 22.74 23.20 -3.79
CA ALA A 116 22.01 24.34 -4.32
C ALA A 116 22.70 24.90 -5.57
N LYS A 117 22.05 24.81 -6.73
CA LYS A 117 22.59 25.37 -7.99
C LYS A 117 22.66 26.89 -7.95
N ASN A 118 21.74 27.53 -7.22
CA ASN A 118 21.64 28.98 -7.08
C ASN A 118 22.15 29.43 -5.71
N ARG A 119 23.31 30.10 -5.69
CA ARG A 119 23.91 30.68 -4.47
C ARG A 119 23.04 31.74 -3.79
N ARG A 120 22.00 32.27 -4.46
CA ARG A 120 21.03 33.24 -3.89
C ARG A 120 19.89 32.60 -3.09
N GLN A 121 19.56 31.34 -3.35
CA GLN A 121 18.46 30.62 -2.69
C GLN A 121 18.97 29.59 -1.67
N GLU A 122 20.29 29.58 -1.43
CA GLU A 122 20.97 28.75 -0.45
C GLU A 122 20.73 29.34 0.95
N LYS A 123 19.90 28.68 1.75
CA LYS A 123 19.85 28.90 3.18
C LYS A 123 21.07 28.19 3.79
N VAL A 124 21.84 28.93 4.59
CA VAL A 124 23.07 28.39 5.20
C VAL A 124 22.74 27.40 6.32
N ASP A 125 21.64 27.66 7.03
CA ASP A 125 21.29 26.94 8.26
C ASP A 125 20.29 25.80 8.05
N ALA A 126 19.63 25.73 6.88
CA ALA A 126 18.60 24.74 6.59
C ALA A 126 18.55 24.40 5.10
N ALA A 127 18.04 23.22 4.76
CA ALA A 127 17.71 22.87 3.39
C ALA A 127 16.55 23.72 2.84
N THR A 128 16.58 23.97 1.53
CA THR A 128 15.47 24.60 0.80
C THR A 128 14.63 23.51 0.13
N LEU A 129 13.30 23.55 0.33
CA LEU A 129 12.36 22.68 -0.39
C LEU A 129 11.86 23.36 -1.66
N GLU A 130 12.18 22.78 -2.81
CA GLU A 130 11.64 23.19 -4.10
C GLU A 130 10.54 22.22 -4.51
N VAL A 131 9.30 22.70 -4.53
CA VAL A 131 8.14 21.93 -5.00
C VAL A 131 7.73 22.43 -6.36
N VAL A 132 7.59 21.50 -7.32
CA VAL A 132 7.07 21.75 -8.65
C VAL A 132 5.86 20.84 -8.87
N PHE A 133 4.70 21.45 -9.13
CA PHE A 133 3.47 20.73 -9.44
C PHE A 133 3.18 20.82 -10.94
N LYS A 134 3.06 19.67 -11.59
CA LYS A 134 2.75 19.56 -13.02
C LYS A 134 1.43 18.83 -13.21
N SER A 135 0.48 19.52 -13.83
CA SER A 135 -0.79 18.93 -14.23
C SER A 135 -0.65 18.11 -15.53
N ASP A 136 -1.68 17.33 -15.88
CA ASP A 136 -1.72 16.44 -17.04
C ASP A 136 -1.66 17.22 -18.37
N LYS A 137 -2.23 18.43 -18.42
CA LYS A 137 -2.28 19.27 -19.63
C LYS A 137 -2.11 20.76 -19.31
N GLY A 138 -1.01 21.36 -19.78
CA GLY A 138 -0.93 22.81 -19.93
C GLY A 138 0.32 23.49 -19.36
N ALA A 139 0.38 24.80 -19.60
CA ALA A 139 1.28 25.72 -18.92
C ALA A 139 0.88 25.84 -17.44
N PRO A 140 1.81 26.21 -16.54
CA PRO A 140 1.52 26.30 -15.10
C PRO A 140 0.34 27.26 -14.84
N THR A 141 -0.72 26.73 -14.24
CA THR A 141 -1.93 27.49 -13.90
C THR A 141 -1.80 28.09 -12.50
N ALA A 142 -2.58 29.13 -12.19
CA ALA A 142 -2.58 29.75 -10.86
C ALA A 142 -2.89 28.75 -9.72
N ARG A 143 -3.78 27.77 -9.98
CA ARG A 143 -4.12 26.67 -9.04
C ARG A 143 -2.93 25.76 -8.74
N ASP A 144 -2.11 25.45 -9.75
CA ASP A 144 -0.91 24.63 -9.57
C ASP A 144 0.08 25.32 -8.64
N LYS A 145 0.24 26.65 -8.80
CA LYS A 145 1.11 27.45 -7.94
C LYS A 145 0.60 27.55 -6.51
N GLU A 146 -0.72 27.55 -6.31
CA GLU A 146 -1.33 27.47 -4.98
C GLU A 146 -1.01 26.12 -4.32
N TYR A 147 -1.17 25.01 -5.04
CA TYR A 147 -0.82 23.68 -4.56
C TYR A 147 0.67 23.53 -4.23
N GLU A 148 1.57 24.13 -5.03
CA GLU A 148 3.00 24.18 -4.70
C GLU A 148 3.27 24.89 -3.37
N VAL A 149 2.55 25.99 -3.08
CA VAL A 149 2.69 26.71 -1.81
C VAL A 149 2.21 25.84 -0.64
N ILE A 150 1.07 25.17 -0.78
CA ILE A 150 0.51 24.31 0.26
C ILE A 150 1.41 23.11 0.54
N LEU A 151 1.90 22.43 -0.51
CA LEU A 151 2.81 21.31 -0.39
C LEU A 151 4.12 21.74 0.28
N ARG A 152 4.68 22.88 -0.14
CA ARG A 152 5.90 23.42 0.47
C ARG A 152 5.71 23.69 1.96
N GLN A 153 4.64 24.38 2.35
CA GLN A 153 4.35 24.68 3.76
C GLN A 153 4.14 23.41 4.59
N THR A 154 3.47 22.40 4.03
CA THR A 154 3.21 21.14 4.73
C THR A 154 4.52 20.40 5.00
N PHE A 155 5.36 20.21 3.97
CA PHE A 155 6.58 19.42 4.10
C PHE A 155 7.75 20.16 4.78
N GLU A 156 7.73 21.50 4.84
CA GLU A 156 8.70 22.27 5.63
C GLU A 156 8.61 21.96 7.14
N THR A 157 7.41 21.67 7.65
CA THR A 157 7.21 21.31 9.07
C THR A 157 7.55 19.86 9.38
N VAL A 158 7.52 19.00 8.35
CA VAL A 158 7.64 17.55 8.47
C VAL A 158 9.07 17.09 8.27
N VAL A 159 9.79 17.63 7.28
CA VAL A 159 11.16 17.22 6.95
C VAL A 159 12.15 17.88 7.90
N TYR A 160 13.17 17.15 8.36
CA TYR A 160 14.28 17.73 9.12
C TYR A 160 15.23 18.51 8.20
N LEU A 161 14.88 19.75 7.88
CA LEU A 161 15.68 20.62 7.02
C LEU A 161 17.03 21.03 7.64
N GLU A 162 17.13 21.03 8.97
CA GLU A 162 18.34 21.36 9.73
C GLU A 162 19.48 20.34 9.50
N ASN A 163 19.15 19.09 9.16
CA ASN A 163 20.14 18.04 8.95
C ASN A 163 20.93 18.21 7.64
N PHE A 164 20.43 19.03 6.71
CA PHE A 164 21.03 19.19 5.39
C PHE A 164 21.30 20.68 5.08
N PRO A 165 22.33 21.29 5.70
CA PRO A 165 22.69 22.66 5.40
C PRO A 165 23.08 22.80 3.92
N ARG A 166 22.65 23.89 3.27
CA ARG A 166 23.00 24.22 1.87
C ARG A 166 22.52 23.20 0.83
N ALA A 167 21.63 22.30 1.21
CA ALA A 167 21.03 21.35 0.31
C ALA A 167 19.68 21.85 -0.23
N VAL A 168 19.32 21.37 -1.41
CA VAL A 168 18.01 21.54 -2.00
C VAL A 168 17.40 20.17 -2.21
N ILE A 169 16.19 19.98 -1.68
CA ILE A 169 15.38 18.78 -1.94
C ILE A 169 14.32 19.21 -2.94
N SER A 170 14.34 18.62 -4.13
CA SER A 170 13.39 18.94 -5.20
C SER A 170 12.29 17.88 -5.24
N LEU A 171 11.05 18.31 -5.00
CA LEU A 171 9.84 17.52 -5.08
C LEU A 171 9.13 17.85 -6.38
N THR A 172 8.99 16.87 -7.28
CA THR A 172 8.21 17.04 -8.51
C THR A 172 7.01 16.11 -8.47
N VAL A 173 5.82 16.70 -8.52
CA VAL A 173 4.54 15.99 -8.56
C VAL A 173 3.98 16.10 -9.97
N GLN A 174 3.61 14.96 -10.56
CA GLN A 174 2.99 14.86 -11.87
C GLN A 174 1.63 14.17 -11.73
N VAL A 175 0.57 14.86 -12.13
CA VAL A 175 -0.76 14.26 -12.25
C VAL A 175 -0.78 13.37 -13.50
N VAL A 176 -1.27 12.15 -13.36
CA VAL A 176 -1.46 11.20 -14.47
C VAL A 176 -2.93 11.19 -14.90
N GLU A 177 -3.84 11.17 -13.92
CA GLU A 177 -5.28 11.20 -14.16
C GLU A 177 -5.95 11.98 -13.04
N ASP A 178 -6.87 12.88 -13.42
CA ASP A 178 -7.61 13.73 -12.49
C ASP A 178 -9.10 13.36 -12.50
N ASP A 179 -9.59 12.89 -11.36
CA ASP A 179 -11.01 12.67 -11.12
C ASP A 179 -11.40 13.17 -9.71
N GLY A 180 -10.86 14.33 -9.31
CA GLY A 180 -11.12 14.96 -8.00
C GLY A 180 -10.08 14.61 -6.94
N SER A 181 -10.08 15.32 -5.79
CA SER A 181 -9.19 15.10 -4.64
C SER A 181 -7.66 15.22 -4.88
N LEU A 182 -7.24 15.87 -5.97
CA LEU A 182 -5.83 15.95 -6.39
C LEU A 182 -4.84 16.29 -5.29
N LEU A 183 -5.17 17.27 -4.43
CA LEU A 183 -4.27 17.73 -3.38
C LEU A 183 -4.02 16.64 -2.33
N ALA A 184 -5.05 15.90 -1.91
CA ALA A 184 -4.91 14.83 -0.93
C ALA A 184 -4.06 13.68 -1.48
N VAL A 185 -4.35 13.26 -2.72
CA VAL A 185 -3.58 12.24 -3.44
C VAL A 185 -2.12 12.69 -3.63
N ALA A 186 -1.89 13.96 -3.94
CA ALA A 186 -0.54 14.53 -4.08
C ALA A 186 0.24 14.53 -2.77
N ILE A 187 -0.36 14.92 -1.63
CA ILE A 187 0.31 14.87 -0.31
C ILE A 187 0.72 13.43 0.02
N ASN A 188 -0.18 12.47 -0.19
CA ASN A 188 0.09 11.06 0.08
C ASN A 188 1.20 10.51 -0.82
N ALA A 189 1.19 10.88 -2.11
CA ALA A 189 2.24 10.50 -3.05
C ALA A 189 3.60 11.09 -2.66
N VAL A 190 3.67 12.37 -2.27
CA VAL A 190 4.91 13.02 -1.84
C VAL A 190 5.44 12.39 -0.55
N ASN A 191 4.58 12.12 0.43
CA ASN A 191 4.98 11.46 1.66
C ASN A 191 5.61 10.08 1.38
N LEU A 192 4.99 9.28 0.51
CA LEU A 192 5.55 7.98 0.10
C LEU A 192 6.88 8.11 -0.66
N ALA A 193 7.02 9.12 -1.52
CA ALA A 193 8.24 9.34 -2.28
C ALA A 193 9.40 9.86 -1.40
N LEU A 194 9.11 10.64 -0.36
CA LEU A 194 10.07 11.08 0.65
C LEU A 194 10.58 9.90 1.50
N LEU A 195 9.69 8.97 1.85
CA LEU A 195 10.07 7.73 2.56
C LEU A 195 10.95 6.83 1.70
N ASP A 196 10.62 6.71 0.43
CA ASP A 196 11.42 5.95 -0.53
C ASP A 196 12.83 6.55 -0.69
N ALA A 197 12.92 7.88 -0.77
CA ALA A 197 14.20 8.59 -0.80
C ALA A 197 15.01 8.49 0.50
N GLY A 198 14.43 7.94 1.59
CA GLY A 198 15.09 7.82 2.88
C GLY A 198 15.37 9.17 3.56
N ILE A 199 14.59 10.20 3.24
CA ILE A 199 14.76 11.52 3.85
C ILE A 199 14.20 11.49 5.28
N PRO A 200 14.95 11.95 6.29
CA PRO A 200 14.48 11.96 7.67
C PRO A 200 13.30 12.94 7.84
N MET A 201 12.17 12.41 8.31
CA MET A 201 10.95 13.16 8.62
C MET A 201 10.56 13.01 10.09
N ARG A 202 9.93 14.04 10.66
CA ARG A 202 9.36 14.03 12.02
C ARG A 202 8.18 13.07 12.15
N SER A 203 7.31 13.06 11.15
CA SER A 203 6.08 12.26 11.14
C SER A 203 5.61 11.95 9.74
N LEU A 204 4.82 10.88 9.59
CA LEU A 204 4.09 10.58 8.35
C LEU A 204 2.88 11.51 8.21
N VAL A 205 2.62 11.96 6.98
CA VAL A 205 1.44 12.77 6.66
C VAL A 205 0.47 11.96 5.81
N GLY A 206 -0.80 11.98 6.21
CA GLY A 206 -1.91 11.44 5.43
C GLY A 206 -2.95 12.54 5.24
N ALA A 207 -3.49 12.65 4.03
CA ALA A 207 -4.53 13.61 3.70
C ALA A 207 -5.68 12.94 2.96
N ILE A 208 -6.89 13.39 3.24
CA ILE A 208 -8.14 13.00 2.56
C ILE A 208 -8.98 14.27 2.44
N THR A 209 -9.57 14.50 1.26
CA THR A 209 -10.54 15.57 1.04
C THR A 209 -11.93 15.11 1.39
N CYS A 210 -12.68 15.95 2.09
CA CYS A 210 -14.09 15.72 2.43
C CYS A 210 -14.92 16.89 1.90
N SER A 211 -16.06 16.61 1.28
CA SER A 211 -17.04 17.62 0.90
C SER A 211 -18.36 17.36 1.62
N ILE A 212 -19.14 18.42 1.80
CA ILE A 212 -20.52 18.32 2.27
C ILE A 212 -21.40 18.54 1.04
N LEU A 213 -22.28 17.59 0.75
CA LEU A 213 -23.29 17.73 -0.30
C LEU A 213 -24.41 18.68 0.17
N ASP A 214 -25.18 19.23 -0.77
CA ASP A 214 -26.28 20.17 -0.47
C ASP A 214 -27.34 19.59 0.49
N ASP A 215 -27.43 18.26 0.58
CA ASP A 215 -28.29 17.53 1.52
C ASP A 215 -27.73 17.46 2.97
N GLY A 216 -26.60 18.11 3.25
CA GLY A 216 -25.91 18.07 4.55
C GLY A 216 -25.20 16.74 4.84
N GLN A 217 -25.13 15.84 3.85
CA GLN A 217 -24.44 14.56 3.95
C GLN A 217 -22.94 14.73 3.69
N LEU A 218 -22.13 14.07 4.53
CA LEU A 218 -20.68 14.06 4.40
C LEU A 218 -20.27 13.08 3.29
N CYS A 219 -19.71 13.61 2.20
CA CYS A 219 -19.09 12.83 1.17
C CYS A 219 -17.57 12.80 1.40
N LEU A 220 -17.06 11.60 1.59
CA LEU A 220 -15.62 11.37 1.71
C LEU A 220 -15.09 11.23 0.29
N ASP A 221 -14.04 11.98 -0.02
CA ASP A 221 -13.36 11.94 -1.31
C ASP A 221 -14.27 12.24 -2.53
N PRO A 222 -14.60 13.52 -2.79
CA PRO A 222 -15.45 13.90 -3.91
C PRO A 222 -14.78 13.66 -5.26
N SER A 223 -15.55 13.11 -6.21
CA SER A 223 -15.17 13.09 -7.62
C SER A 223 -15.36 14.46 -8.27
N LEU A 224 -14.78 14.65 -9.46
CA LEU A 224 -14.84 15.92 -10.20
C LEU A 224 -16.30 16.40 -10.41
N THR A 225 -17.23 15.46 -10.62
CA THR A 225 -18.66 15.74 -10.81
C THR A 225 -19.39 16.19 -9.54
N GLU A 226 -18.84 15.88 -8.37
CA GLU A 226 -19.41 16.23 -7.06
C GLU A 226 -18.74 17.47 -6.43
N GLY A 227 -17.64 17.94 -7.04
CA GLY A 227 -16.78 19.01 -6.51
C GLY A 227 -17.01 20.40 -7.10
N ASP A 228 -17.92 20.57 -8.07
CA ASP A 228 -18.19 21.86 -8.72
C ASP A 228 -19.22 22.74 -7.96
N ASN A 229 -19.72 22.28 -6.80
CA ASN A 229 -20.57 23.09 -5.93
C ASN A 229 -19.70 23.90 -4.94
N ASP A 230 -19.40 25.16 -5.30
CA ASP A 230 -19.06 26.37 -4.51
C ASP A 230 -18.63 26.28 -3.02
N GLY A 231 -17.87 25.26 -2.64
CA GLY A 231 -17.34 25.08 -1.29
C GLY A 231 -16.02 24.35 -1.33
N ILE A 232 -14.99 24.98 -1.90
CA ILE A 232 -13.63 24.44 -1.97
C ILE A 232 -13.13 24.16 -0.53
N LEU A 233 -13.15 22.90 -0.11
CA LEU A 233 -12.51 22.42 1.11
C LEU A 233 -11.17 21.78 0.76
N THR A 234 -10.17 22.63 0.49
CA THR A 234 -8.78 22.23 0.26
C THR A 234 -7.98 22.27 1.55
N SER A 235 -7.82 21.14 2.27
CA SER A 235 -6.81 20.89 3.33
C SER A 235 -6.63 21.90 4.49
N LEU A 236 -7.39 22.99 4.47
CA LEU A 236 -7.50 24.03 5.46
C LEU A 236 -8.96 24.05 5.82
N THR A 237 -9.24 23.93 7.12
CA THR A 237 -10.56 23.79 7.72
C THR A 237 -11.34 25.10 7.57
N THR A 238 -11.76 25.44 6.35
CA THR A 238 -12.65 26.57 6.07
C THR A 238 -14.01 26.03 5.68
N GLY A 239 -14.70 25.41 6.65
CA GLY A 239 -16.06 24.91 6.50
C GLY A 239 -16.74 24.68 7.85
N LEU A 240 -18.06 24.85 7.89
CA LEU A 240 -18.90 24.52 9.04
C LEU A 240 -19.06 23.00 9.11
N LEU A 241 -18.16 22.33 9.83
CA LEU A 241 -18.27 20.91 10.14
C LEU A 241 -19.01 20.73 11.47
N ASN A 242 -19.92 19.76 11.53
CA ASN A 242 -20.40 19.26 12.81
C ASN A 242 -19.29 18.45 13.51
N GLU A 243 -19.31 18.44 14.84
CA GLU A 243 -18.32 17.72 15.66
C GLU A 243 -18.23 16.23 15.27
N SER A 244 -19.37 15.59 15.01
CA SER A 244 -19.45 14.19 14.55
C SER A 244 -18.80 13.96 13.19
N GLN A 245 -18.98 14.88 12.24
CA GLN A 245 -18.40 14.80 10.89
C GLN A 245 -16.88 14.97 10.94
N TYR A 246 -16.39 15.85 11.82
CA TYR A 246 -14.96 16.02 12.06
C TYR A 246 -14.32 14.74 12.61
N PHE A 247 -14.91 14.12 13.64
CA PHE A 247 -14.37 12.88 14.20
C PHE A 247 -14.37 11.73 13.18
N ALA A 248 -15.43 11.57 12.39
CA ALA A 248 -15.48 10.59 11.32
C ALA A 248 -14.34 10.79 10.31
N SER A 249 -14.13 12.02 9.83
CA SER A 249 -13.03 12.34 8.90
C SER A 249 -11.65 12.05 9.49
N SER A 250 -11.47 12.26 10.79
CA SER A 250 -10.20 11.97 11.49
C SER A 250 -9.91 10.47 11.57
N GLU A 251 -10.92 9.65 11.85
CA GLU A 251 -10.78 8.19 11.87
C GLU A 251 -10.40 7.64 10.49
N ILE A 252 -11.00 8.20 9.44
CA ILE A 252 -10.72 7.81 8.06
C ILE A 252 -9.30 8.22 7.64
N CYS A 253 -8.85 9.41 8.05
CA CYS A 253 -7.46 9.83 7.85
C CYS A 253 -6.46 8.87 8.51
N ARG A 254 -6.77 8.36 9.71
CA ARG A 254 -5.94 7.34 10.38
C ARG A 254 -5.89 6.03 9.58
N SER A 255 -6.98 5.65 8.92
CA SER A 255 -7.00 4.47 8.05
C SER A 255 -6.02 4.62 6.89
N VAL A 256 -5.99 5.77 6.20
CA VAL A 256 -5.02 6.02 5.12
C VAL A 256 -3.58 5.98 5.63
N LEU A 257 -3.31 6.53 6.82
CA LEU A 257 -1.98 6.41 7.44
C LEU A 257 -1.59 4.97 7.73
N SER A 258 -2.52 4.13 8.20
CA SER A 258 -2.26 2.70 8.40
C SER A 258 -1.98 1.98 7.08
N PHE A 259 -2.68 2.33 6.00
CA PHE A 259 -2.43 1.80 4.67
C PHE A 259 -1.04 2.17 4.15
N VAL A 260 -0.65 3.45 4.28
CA VAL A 260 0.69 3.93 3.92
C VAL A 260 1.77 3.16 4.68
N ARG A 261 1.55 2.90 5.97
CA ARG A 261 2.47 2.10 6.80
C ARG A 261 2.58 0.66 6.30
N ILE A 262 1.47 -0.02 6.05
CA ILE A 262 1.46 -1.40 5.55
C ILE A 262 2.16 -1.47 4.19
N ALA A 263 1.94 -0.49 3.32
CA ALA A 263 2.61 -0.40 2.03
C ALA A 263 4.14 -0.31 2.17
N GLN A 264 4.64 0.50 3.11
CA GLN A 264 6.07 0.59 3.43
C GLN A 264 6.61 -0.74 3.97
N GLU A 265 5.92 -1.35 4.94
CA GLU A 265 6.33 -2.65 5.51
C GLU A 265 6.41 -3.74 4.43
N SER A 266 5.46 -3.78 3.49
CA SER A 266 5.47 -4.73 2.37
C SER A 266 6.68 -4.54 1.45
N LYS A 267 7.16 -3.31 1.26
CA LYS A 267 8.35 -3.01 0.47
C LYS A 267 9.62 -3.46 1.19
N PHE A 268 9.74 -3.20 2.49
CA PHE A 268 10.88 -3.68 3.26
C PHE A 268 10.98 -5.21 3.24
N GLN A 269 9.85 -5.92 3.30
CA GLN A 269 9.85 -7.38 3.16
C GLN A 269 10.32 -7.84 1.78
N LYS A 270 9.91 -7.17 0.70
CA LYS A 270 10.38 -7.47 -0.67
C LYS A 270 11.86 -7.15 -0.89
N ALA A 271 12.39 -6.15 -0.20
CA ALA A 271 13.81 -5.80 -0.28
C ALA A 271 14.71 -6.74 0.55
N ALA A 272 14.15 -7.45 1.52
CA ALA A 272 14.88 -8.39 2.39
C ALA A 272 14.90 -9.84 1.89
N ALA A 273 14.07 -10.18 0.89
CA ALA A 273 13.99 -11.49 0.24
C ALA A 273 14.82 -11.53 -1.04
#